data_AF-A0A0S7XTX6-F1
#
_entry.id   AF-A0A0S7XTX6-F1
#
_cell.length_a   1.000
_cell.length_b   1.000
_cell.length_c   1.000
_cell.angle_alpha   90.00
_cell.angle_beta   90.00
_cell.angle_gamma   90.00
#
_symmetry.space_group_name_H-M   'P 1'
#
loop_
_entity.id
_entity.type
_entity.pdbx_description
1 polymer ?
#
loop_
_entity_poly.entity_id
_entity_poly.type
_entity_poly.pdbx_seq_one_letter_code
_entity_poly.pdbx_strand_id
1 'polypeptide(L)'
;MHIREFQELISKKYEKRDRKRGIPATFMWFIEEIGELATALAGDDHKNKQEEFADAFAWLCTLANITDVDLENACQKYTSASPKGFKPK
;
A
#
# COMPACT_ATOMS: atom_id res chain seq x y z
N MET A 1 15.13 -0.32 -5.13
CA MET A 1 13.99 0.60 -5.25
C MET A 1 13.61 1.04 -3.86
N HIS A 2 13.65 2.34 -3.61
CA HIS A 2 13.15 2.99 -2.41
C HIS A 2 11.62 3.05 -2.42
N ILE A 3 10.97 3.23 -1.27
CA ILE A 3 9.50 3.23 -1.18
C ILE A 3 8.92 4.33 -2.07
N ARG A 4 9.57 5.52 -2.07
CA ARG A 4 9.16 6.65 -2.90
C ARG A 4 9.23 6.35 -4.41
N GLU A 5 10.28 5.66 -4.86
CA GLU A 5 10.44 5.31 -6.28
C GLU A 5 9.31 4.39 -6.77
N PHE A 6 8.91 3.42 -5.95
CA PHE A 6 7.78 2.55 -6.28
C PHE A 6 6.45 3.32 -6.27
N GLN A 7 6.23 4.15 -5.24
CA GLN A 7 5.04 4.99 -5.15
C GLN A 7 4.88 5.91 -6.37
N GLU A 8 5.97 6.54 -6.83
CA GLU A 8 5.98 7.37 -8.04
C GLU A 8 5.69 6.56 -9.31
N LEU A 9 6.21 5.33 -9.41
CA LEU A 9 5.93 4.44 -10.54
C LEU A 9 4.43 4.13 -10.64
N ILE A 10 3.77 3.85 -9.51
CA ILE A 10 2.32 3.66 -9.45
C ILE A 10 1.60 4.95 -9.86
N SER A 11 2.04 6.11 -9.35
CA SER A 11 1.45 7.41 -9.67
C SER A 11 1.47 7.70 -11.17
N LYS A 12 2.64 7.54 -11.80
CA LYS A 12 2.85 7.77 -13.24
C LYS A 12 1.92 6.93 -14.11
N LYS A 13 1.57 5.72 -13.67
CA LYS A 13 0.73 4.79 -14.44
C LYS A 13 -0.76 5.03 -14.24
N TYR A 14 -1.21 5.29 -13.00
CA TYR A 14 -2.63 5.13 -12.66
C TYR A 14 -3.31 6.37 -12.04
N GLU A 15 -2.54 7.33 -11.52
CA GLU A 15 -3.05 8.40 -10.65
C GLU A 15 -4.21 9.20 -11.26
N LYS A 16 -4.13 9.53 -12.56
CA LYS A 16 -5.20 10.28 -13.25
C LYS A 16 -6.55 9.55 -13.17
N ARG A 17 -6.55 8.23 -13.35
CA ARG A 17 -7.76 7.40 -13.26
C ARG A 17 -8.19 7.26 -11.80
N ASP A 18 -7.25 7.09 -10.89
CA ASP A 18 -7.53 6.83 -9.48
C ASP A 18 -8.12 8.04 -8.78
N ARG A 19 -7.60 9.24 -9.07
CA ARG A 19 -8.19 10.50 -8.59
C ARG A 19 -9.61 10.69 -9.12
N LYS A 20 -9.90 10.29 -10.36
CA LYS A 20 -11.26 10.32 -10.93
C LYS A 20 -12.19 9.32 -10.24
N ARG A 21 -11.69 8.15 -9.87
CA ARG A 21 -12.44 7.12 -9.12
C ARG A 21 -12.72 7.56 -7.68
N GLY A 22 -11.82 8.33 -7.07
CA GLY A 22 -11.98 8.89 -5.74
C GLY A 22 -11.64 7.91 -4.62
N ILE A 23 -11.50 8.45 -3.40
CA ILE A 23 -11.01 7.72 -2.23
C ILE A 23 -11.90 6.55 -1.84
N PRO A 24 -13.24 6.69 -1.69
CA PRO A 24 -14.07 5.58 -1.20
C PRO A 24 -14.03 4.35 -2.12
N ALA A 25 -14.13 4.57 -3.43
CA ALA A 25 -14.06 3.48 -4.40
C ALA A 25 -12.65 2.87 -4.49
N THR A 26 -11.59 3.70 -4.43
CA THR A 26 -10.21 3.18 -4.40
C THR A 26 -9.94 2.36 -3.15
N PHE A 27 -10.50 2.75 -2.00
CA PHE A 27 -10.39 2.00 -0.76
C PHE A 27 -11.07 0.62 -0.86
N MET A 28 -12.21 0.52 -1.55
CA MET A 28 -12.85 -0.78 -1.78
C MET A 28 -11.95 -1.74 -2.56
N TRP A 29 -11.28 -1.27 -3.61
CA TRP A 29 -10.30 -2.09 -4.35
C TRP A 29 -9.12 -2.48 -3.47
N PHE A 30 -8.60 -1.57 -2.64
CA PHE A 30 -7.55 -1.95 -1.68
C PHE A 30 -8.01 -3.06 -0.72
N ILE A 31 -9.26 -3.05 -0.26
CA ILE A 31 -9.78 -4.09 0.64
C ILE A 31 -9.98 -5.44 -0.08
N GLU A 32 -10.35 -5.43 -1.36
CA GLU A 32 -10.43 -6.63 -2.20
C GLU A 32 -9.10 -7.38 -2.21
N GLU A 33 -8.01 -6.64 -2.45
CA GLU A 33 -6.63 -7.13 -2.55
C GLU A 33 -6.10 -7.63 -1.20
N ILE A 34 -6.55 -7.03 -0.10
CA ILE A 34 -6.30 -7.56 1.25
C ILE A 34 -7.03 -8.89 1.48
N GLY A 35 -8.21 -9.08 0.89
CA GLY A 35 -8.94 -10.35 0.91
C GLY A 35 -8.28 -11.43 0.06
N GLU A 36 -7.77 -11.08 -1.11
CA GLU A 36 -6.99 -11.99 -1.97
C GLU A 36 -5.68 -12.40 -1.28
N LEU A 37 -4.96 -11.45 -0.68
CA LEU A 37 -3.81 -11.74 0.19
C LEU A 37 -4.15 -12.68 1.35
N ALA A 38 -5.28 -12.46 2.04
CA ALA A 38 -5.71 -13.35 3.11
C ALA A 38 -5.96 -14.79 2.60
N THR A 39 -6.51 -14.93 1.40
CA THR A 39 -6.74 -16.21 0.74
C THR A 39 -5.43 -16.88 0.36
N ALA A 40 -4.49 -16.16 -0.24
CA ALA A 40 -3.17 -16.68 -0.59
C ALA A 40 -2.36 -17.13 0.64
N LEU A 41 -2.47 -16.40 1.75
CA LEU A 41 -1.83 -16.76 3.02
C LEU A 41 -2.37 -18.05 3.63
N ALA A 42 -3.63 -18.41 3.35
CA ALA A 42 -4.23 -19.66 3.81
C ALA A 42 -3.75 -20.90 3.01
N GLY A 43 -3.13 -20.70 1.85
CA GLY A 43 -2.61 -21.77 1.00
C GLY A 43 -1.09 -21.95 1.09
N ASP A 44 -0.56 -22.92 0.32
CA ASP A 44 0.88 -23.22 0.24
C ASP A 44 1.58 -22.64 -1.01
N ASP A 45 0.83 -21.98 -1.90
CA ASP A 45 1.39 -21.37 -3.11
C ASP A 45 2.18 -20.09 -2.77
N HIS A 46 3.50 -20.21 -2.75
CA HIS A 46 4.39 -19.08 -2.48
C HIS A 46 4.38 -18.03 -3.61
N LYS A 47 4.15 -18.43 -4.86
CA LYS A 47 4.10 -17.49 -5.98
C LYS A 47 2.86 -16.63 -5.86
N ASN A 48 1.72 -17.24 -5.54
CA ASN A 48 0.48 -16.50 -5.30
C ASN A 48 0.67 -15.49 -4.16
N LYS A 49 1.29 -15.89 -3.04
CA LYS A 49 1.60 -14.95 -1.93
C LYS A 49 2.41 -13.74 -2.41
N GLN A 50 3.43 -13.95 -3.23
CA GLN A 50 4.26 -12.86 -3.75
C GLN A 50 3.47 -11.87 -4.61
N GLU A 51 2.54 -12.37 -5.42
CA GLU A 51 1.62 -11.57 -6.25
C GLU A 51 0.73 -10.70 -5.36
N GLU A 52 0.01 -11.31 -4.42
CA GLU A 52 -0.90 -10.58 -3.54
C GLU A 52 -0.21 -9.56 -2.63
N PHE A 53 1.02 -9.85 -2.17
CA PHE A 53 1.80 -8.85 -1.42
C PHE A 53 2.17 -7.64 -2.28
N ALA A 54 2.47 -7.87 -3.56
CA ALA A 54 2.79 -6.80 -4.49
C ALA A 54 1.54 -5.95 -4.79
N ASP A 55 0.38 -6.59 -5.00
CA ASP A 55 -0.85 -5.88 -5.32
C ASP A 55 -1.38 -5.11 -4.12
N ALA A 56 -1.40 -5.70 -2.92
CA ALA A 56 -1.74 -4.98 -1.69
C ALA A 56 -0.85 -3.73 -1.49
N PHE A 57 0.45 -3.82 -1.79
CA PHE A 57 1.37 -2.68 -1.68
C PHE A 57 1.13 -1.64 -2.79
N ALA A 58 0.86 -2.07 -4.02
CA ALA A 58 0.51 -1.18 -5.13
C ALA A 58 -0.77 -0.38 -4.84
N TRP A 59 -1.79 -1.03 -4.29
CA TRP A 59 -3.04 -0.38 -3.90
C TRP A 59 -2.91 0.56 -2.70
N LEU A 60 -2.04 0.24 -1.75
CA LEU A 60 -1.67 1.17 -0.69
C LEU A 60 -0.98 2.42 -1.27
N CYS A 61 -0.06 2.25 -2.22
CA CYS A 61 0.58 3.37 -2.92
C CYS A 61 -0.44 4.20 -3.70
N THR A 62 -1.41 3.57 -4.35
CA THR A 62 -2.51 4.25 -5.04
C THR A 62 -3.30 5.14 -4.08
N LEU A 63 -3.68 4.63 -2.90
CA LEU A 63 -4.36 5.43 -1.88
C LEU A 63 -3.50 6.58 -1.39
N ALA A 64 -2.20 6.34 -1.15
CA ALA A 64 -1.26 7.37 -0.72
C ALA A 64 -1.14 8.50 -1.75
N ASN A 65 -1.05 8.14 -3.04
CA ASN A 65 -0.98 9.10 -4.14
C ASN A 65 -2.22 10.00 -4.21
N ILE A 66 -3.43 9.42 -4.16
CA ILE A 66 -4.67 10.21 -4.27
C ILE A 66 -5.02 10.99 -3.00
N THR A 67 -4.31 10.76 -1.89
CA THR A 67 -4.43 11.48 -0.62
C THR A 67 -3.21 12.34 -0.30
N ASP A 68 -2.27 12.46 -1.25
CA ASP A 68 -1.07 13.28 -1.15
C ASP A 68 -0.17 12.91 0.05
N VAL A 69 -0.10 11.61 0.39
CA VAL A 69 0.74 11.05 1.46
C VAL A 69 2.04 10.50 0.87
N ASP A 70 3.19 10.92 1.39
CA ASP A 70 4.49 10.33 1.10
C ASP A 70 4.76 9.15 2.05
N LEU A 71 4.75 7.92 1.51
CA LEU A 71 4.89 6.70 2.32
C LEU A 71 6.28 6.55 2.92
N GLU A 72 7.33 6.94 2.20
CA GLU A 72 8.71 6.84 2.70
C GLU A 72 8.94 7.75 3.91
N ASN A 73 8.42 8.98 3.84
CA ASN A 73 8.39 9.92 4.95
C ASN A 73 7.51 9.38 6.10
N ALA A 74 6.32 8.85 5.80
CA ALA A 74 5.43 8.27 6.82
C ALA A 74 6.07 7.09 7.57
N CYS A 75 6.92 6.31 6.90
CA CYS A 75 7.66 5.20 7.48
C CYS A 75 8.80 5.64 8.42
N GLN A 76 9.24 6.91 8.38
CA GLN A 76 10.29 7.42 9.28
C GLN A 76 9.95 7.24 10.76
N LYS A 77 8.66 7.18 11.12
CA LYS A 77 8.20 6.89 12.50
C LYS A 77 8.68 5.54 13.05
N TYR A 78 9.06 4.60 12.18
CA TYR A 78 9.58 3.28 12.56
C TYR A 78 11.11 3.15 12.41
N THR A 79 11.73 4.01 11.59
CA THR A 79 13.17 3.94 11.29
C THR A 79 14.00 4.99 12.02
N SER A 80 13.39 6.09 12.47
CA SER A 80 14.06 7.07 13.32
C SER A 80 14.24 6.49 14.73
N ALA A 81 15.44 6.66 15.31
CA ALA A 81 15.84 6.10 16.61
C ALA A 81 15.07 6.67 17.82
N SER A 82 13.93 7.33 17.62
CA SER A 82 13.13 7.96 18.67
C SER A 82 11.86 7.14 18.92
N PRO A 83 11.72 6.47 20.08
CA PRO A 83 10.60 5.57 20.35
C PRO A 83 9.35 6.37 20.74
N LYS A 84 8.71 7.03 19.77
CA LYS A 84 7.36 7.60 19.96
C LYS A 84 6.31 6.63 19.41
N GLY A 85 6.22 5.45 20.00
CA GLY A 85 5.32 4.42 19.50
C GLY A 85 4.78 3.40 20.49
N PHE A 86 5.22 3.40 21.75
CA PHE A 86 4.60 2.53 22.74
C PHE A 86 3.35 3.20 23.30
N LYS A 87 2.18 2.88 22.73
CA LYS A 87 0.92 2.97 23.47
C LYS A 87 0.73 1.62 24.18
N PRO A 88 0.89 1.54 25.51
CA PRO A 88 0.48 0.34 26.23
C PRO A 88 -1.02 0.13 25.98
N LYS A 89 -1.40 -1.12 25.72
CA LYS A 89 -2.80 -1.55 25.79
C LYS A 89 -3.30 -1.45 27.22
#